data_AF-A0A2E9PEG5-F1
#
_entry.id   AF-A0A2E9PEG5-F1
#
_cell.length_a   1.000
_cell.length_b   1.000
_cell.length_c   1.000
_cell.angle_alpha   90.00
_cell.angle_beta   90.00
_cell.angle_gamma   90.00
#
_symmetry.space_group_name_H-M   'P 1'
#
loop_
_entity.id
_entity.type
_entity.pdbx_description
1 polymer ?
#
loop_
_entity_poly.entity_id
_entity_poly.type
_entity_poly.pdbx_seq_one_letter_code
_entity_poly.pdbx_strand_id
1 'polypeptide(L)'
;MQQPIFIIGTQRSGTTLLTRMLSAHPGLFIQNEMGTYGVFDKPYTTEVLHGRITGRLRDRYSIDVASLESKGVLWGWKDPMLTPHLDELAEHYPQSKFIVIIRDPRAVVASYIDNAWGLGTTPYTG
;
A
#
# COMPACT_ATOMS: atom_id res chain seq x y z
N MET A 1 -9.61 12.48 11.50
CA MET A 1 -8.49 11.87 10.76
C MET A 1 -9.05 11.28 9.49
N GLN A 2 -8.50 11.64 8.33
CA GLN A 2 -8.92 11.05 7.07
C GLN A 2 -8.35 9.63 6.93
N GLN A 3 -9.01 8.82 6.13
CA GLN A 3 -8.96 7.36 6.19
C GLN A 3 -8.26 6.81 4.94
N PRO A 4 -6.95 6.49 5.01
CA PRO A 4 -6.25 5.94 3.86
C PRO A 4 -6.87 4.64 3.39
N ILE A 5 -6.79 4.37 2.09
CA ILE A 5 -7.15 3.08 1.52
C ILE A 5 -5.93 2.17 1.53
N PHE A 6 -6.07 0.96 2.07
CA PHE A 6 -5.00 -0.04 2.05
C PHE A 6 -5.34 -1.13 1.04
N ILE A 7 -4.41 -1.41 0.13
CA ILE A 7 -4.50 -2.56 -0.78
C ILE A 7 -3.53 -3.61 -0.30
N ILE A 8 -4.08 -4.78 0.06
CA ILE A 8 -3.34 -5.90 0.63
C ILE A 8 -3.63 -7.18 -0.15
N GLY A 9 -2.84 -8.21 0.13
CA GLY A 9 -2.96 -9.51 -0.50
C GLY A 9 -1.59 -10.10 -0.79
N THR A 10 -1.57 -11.37 -1.14
CA THR A 10 -0.32 -12.05 -1.47
C THR A 10 0.32 -11.42 -2.71
N GLN A 11 1.64 -11.30 -2.73
CA GLN A 11 2.34 -10.91 -3.95
C GLN A 11 2.00 -11.93 -5.06
N ARG A 12 1.93 -11.45 -6.32
CA ARG A 12 1.45 -12.17 -7.53
C ARG A 12 -0.06 -12.42 -7.62
N SER A 13 -0.87 -11.82 -6.75
CA SER A 13 -2.34 -11.90 -6.82
C SER A 13 -2.99 -10.88 -7.78
N GLY A 14 -2.22 -9.94 -8.35
CA GLY A 14 -2.75 -8.88 -9.21
C GLY A 14 -2.85 -7.50 -8.52
N THR A 15 -2.25 -7.35 -7.34
CA THR A 15 -2.21 -6.07 -6.59
C THR A 15 -1.70 -4.91 -7.43
N THR A 16 -0.63 -5.07 -8.20
CA THR A 16 -0.09 -4.02 -9.07
C THR A 16 -1.04 -3.66 -10.22
N LEU A 17 -1.74 -4.64 -10.81
CA LEU A 17 -2.72 -4.36 -11.86
C LEU A 17 -3.88 -3.53 -11.31
N LEU A 18 -4.42 -3.92 -10.15
CA LEU A 18 -5.49 -3.16 -9.51
C LEU A 18 -5.05 -1.74 -9.18
N THR A 19 -3.86 -1.56 -8.59
CA THR A 19 -3.34 -0.23 -8.29
C THR A 19 -3.27 0.63 -9.55
N ARG A 20 -2.78 0.10 -10.68
CA ARG A 20 -2.74 0.83 -11.96
C ARG A 20 -4.13 1.24 -12.46
N MET A 21 -5.13 0.36 -12.34
CA MET A 21 -6.51 0.69 -12.70
C MET A 21 -7.08 1.81 -11.82
N LEU A 22 -6.83 1.73 -10.50
CA LEU A 22 -7.30 2.72 -9.55
C LEU A 22 -6.60 4.08 -9.70
N SER A 23 -5.32 4.10 -10.08
CA SER A 23 -4.57 5.33 -10.37
C SER A 23 -5.11 6.14 -11.56
N ALA A 24 -5.97 5.55 -12.40
CA ALA A 24 -6.64 6.30 -13.47
C ALA A 24 -7.74 7.24 -12.95
N HIS A 25 -8.18 7.07 -11.69
CA HIS A 25 -9.24 7.89 -11.11
C HIS A 25 -8.68 9.20 -10.52
N PRO A 26 -9.13 10.39 -10.97
CA PRO A 26 -8.52 11.67 -10.58
C PRO A 26 -8.67 12.02 -9.09
N GLY A 27 -9.67 11.45 -8.42
CA GLY A 27 -9.90 11.62 -6.98
C GLY A 27 -9.19 10.62 -6.08
N LEU A 28 -8.28 9.80 -6.63
CA LEU A 28 -7.62 8.72 -5.90
C LEU A 28 -6.12 8.67 -6.20
N PHE A 29 -5.32 8.71 -5.15
CA PHE A 29 -3.88 8.50 -5.18
C PHE A 29 -3.54 7.25 -4.37
N ILE A 30 -2.77 6.32 -4.94
CA ILE A 30 -2.31 5.14 -4.20
C ILE A 30 -0.82 4.98 -4.44
N GLN A 31 -0.03 5.08 -3.36
CA GLN A 31 1.39 4.82 -3.46
C GLN A 31 1.64 3.31 -3.47
N ASN A 32 2.40 2.87 -4.46
CA ASN A 32 2.78 1.48 -4.66
C ASN A 32 4.11 1.19 -3.95
N GLU A 33 4.11 0.20 -3.06
CA GLU A 33 5.29 -0.44 -2.45
C GLU A 33 6.30 0.54 -1.85
N MET A 34 5.96 1.09 -0.69
CA MET A 34 6.84 1.98 0.08
C MET A 34 7.83 1.22 0.98
N GLY A 35 7.57 -0.06 1.24
CA GLY A 35 8.28 -0.88 2.22
C GLY A 35 7.79 -0.62 3.65
N THR A 36 7.65 -1.70 4.41
CA THR A 36 7.11 -1.69 5.79
C THR A 36 8.19 -1.61 6.88
N TYR A 37 9.45 -1.88 6.52
CA TYR A 37 10.59 -1.87 7.46
C TYR A 37 10.64 -0.57 8.25
N GLY A 38 10.58 -0.61 9.58
CA GLY A 38 10.61 0.57 10.44
C GLY A 38 9.29 1.34 10.60
N VAL A 39 8.22 1.00 9.85
CA VAL A 39 6.90 1.63 10.06
C VAL A 39 6.28 1.11 11.35
N PHE A 40 6.28 -0.21 11.48
CA PHE A 40 5.58 -0.95 12.54
C PHE A 40 6.50 -1.33 13.71
N ASP A 41 7.66 -0.70 13.85
CA ASP A 41 8.60 -0.94 14.96
C ASP A 41 8.00 -0.39 16.25
N LYS A 42 7.69 -1.27 17.20
CA LYS A 42 7.09 -0.94 18.49
C LYS A 42 8.11 -0.26 19.43
N PRO A 43 7.66 0.59 20.37
CA PRO A 43 6.29 1.06 20.56
C PRO A 43 5.92 2.20 19.59
N TYR A 44 4.63 2.34 19.27
CA TYR A 44 4.09 3.48 18.53
C TYR A 44 2.64 3.77 18.93
N THR A 45 2.24 5.04 18.82
CA THR A 45 0.84 5.46 18.87
C THR A 45 0.29 5.63 17.44
N THR A 46 -1.01 5.89 17.31
CA THR A 46 -1.64 6.20 16.01
C THR A 46 -0.94 7.37 15.31
N GLU A 47 -0.57 8.42 16.05
CA GLU A 47 0.09 9.62 15.51
C GLU A 47 1.50 9.30 15.01
N VAL A 48 2.24 8.46 15.76
CA VAL A 48 3.58 8.03 15.36
C VAL A 48 3.52 7.15 14.11
N LEU A 49 2.59 6.20 14.07
CA LEU A 49 2.38 5.33 12.90
C LEU A 49 2.01 6.17 11.67
N HIS A 50 1.05 7.09 11.81
CA HIS A 50 0.64 8.00 10.76
C HIS A 50 1.78 8.91 10.30
N GLY A 51 2.55 9.48 11.23
CA GLY A 51 3.73 10.29 10.95
C GLY A 51 4.81 9.51 10.18
N ARG A 52 5.03 8.22 10.50
CA ARG A 52 5.98 7.36 9.76
C ARG A 52 5.51 7.08 8.33
N ILE A 53 4.22 6.83 8.13
CA ILE A 53 3.64 6.57 6.79
C ILE A 53 3.70 7.82 5.93
N THR A 54 3.15 8.93 6.43
CA THR A 54 3.12 10.23 5.73
C THR A 54 4.52 10.81 5.53
N GLY A 55 5.41 10.63 6.49
CA GLY A 55 6.82 11.00 6.37
C GLY A 55 7.51 10.29 5.20
N ARG A 56 7.26 8.99 4.99
CA ARG A 56 7.80 8.27 3.81
C ARG A 56 7.26 8.81 2.49
N LEU A 57 5.97 9.11 2.43
CA LEU A 57 5.36 9.71 1.24
C LEU A 57 6.04 11.03 0.89
N ARG A 58 6.27 11.88 1.89
CA ARG A 58 6.96 13.16 1.71
C ARG A 58 8.43 12.97 1.34
N ASP A 59 9.17 12.21 2.14
CA ASP A 59 10.63 12.18 2.11
C ASP A 59 11.17 11.34 0.92
N ARG A 60 10.47 10.27 0.52
CA ARG A 60 10.90 9.39 -0.58
C ARG A 60 10.19 9.69 -1.91
N TYR A 61 8.96 10.18 -1.87
CA TYR A 61 8.14 10.34 -3.07
C TYR A 61 7.72 11.80 -3.33
N SER A 62 8.12 12.74 -2.49
CA SER A 62 7.74 14.16 -2.59
C SER A 62 6.21 14.37 -2.63
N ILE A 63 5.47 13.48 -1.97
CA ILE A 63 4.01 13.55 -1.87
C ILE A 63 3.63 14.13 -0.52
N ASP A 64 2.99 15.29 -0.54
CA ASP A 64 2.37 15.88 0.64
C ASP A 64 0.91 15.44 0.78
N VAL A 65 0.64 14.65 1.82
CA VAL A 65 -0.70 14.14 2.13
C VAL A 65 -1.66 15.27 2.46
N ALA A 66 -1.20 16.32 3.17
CA ALA A 66 -2.05 17.46 3.49
C ALA A 66 -2.53 18.18 2.22
N SER A 67 -1.66 18.30 1.20
CA SER A 67 -2.04 18.84 -0.11
C SER A 67 -3.08 17.98 -0.82
N LEU A 68 -2.90 16.65 -0.86
CA LEU A 68 -3.88 15.74 -1.46
C LEU A 68 -5.25 15.88 -0.80
N GLU A 69 -5.25 15.88 0.53
CA GLU A 69 -6.45 16.01 1.35
C GLU A 69 -7.14 17.36 1.13
N SER A 70 -6.39 18.47 1.02
CA SER A 70 -6.95 19.80 0.73
C SER A 70 -7.66 19.87 -0.63
N LYS A 71 -7.25 19.00 -1.58
CA LYS A 71 -7.84 18.88 -2.92
C LYS A 71 -8.99 17.87 -2.97
N GLY A 72 -9.34 17.24 -1.84
CA GLY A 72 -10.35 16.19 -1.78
C GLY A 72 -9.92 14.89 -2.45
N VAL A 73 -8.61 14.67 -2.64
CA VAL A 73 -8.07 13.43 -3.21
C VAL A 73 -7.89 12.42 -2.09
N LEU A 74 -8.55 11.27 -2.22
CA LEU A 74 -8.32 10.14 -1.32
C LEU A 74 -6.92 9.58 -1.57
N TRP A 75 -6.19 9.27 -0.51
CA TRP A 75 -4.88 8.66 -0.62
C TRP A 75 -4.87 7.23 -0.07
N GLY A 76 -3.88 6.44 -0.46
CA GLY A 76 -3.78 5.06 -0.02
C GLY A 76 -2.38 4.49 -0.20
N TRP A 77 -2.20 3.29 0.35
CA TRP A 77 -0.95 2.55 0.31
C TRP A 77 -1.24 1.10 -0.11
N LYS A 78 -0.60 0.67 -1.20
CA LYS A 78 -0.54 -0.72 -1.61
C LYS A 78 0.83 -1.29 -1.30
N ASP A 79 0.90 -2.39 -0.56
CA ASP A 79 2.11 -3.18 -0.38
C ASP A 79 1.72 -4.58 0.13
N PRO A 80 2.18 -5.68 -0.53
CA PRO A 80 1.90 -7.03 -0.05
C PRO A 80 2.32 -7.27 1.40
N MET A 81 3.37 -6.59 1.86
CA MET A 81 3.88 -6.70 3.23
C MET A 81 3.03 -5.98 4.27
N LEU A 82 1.90 -5.37 3.88
CA LEU A 82 0.88 -4.89 4.82
C LEU A 82 -0.02 -6.02 5.32
N THR A 83 -0.10 -7.15 4.61
CA THR A 83 -0.98 -8.26 5.02
C THR A 83 -0.69 -8.77 6.45
N PRO A 84 0.57 -8.93 6.90
CA PRO A 84 0.86 -9.29 8.28
C PRO A 84 0.50 -8.21 9.31
N HIS A 85 0.29 -6.96 8.86
CA HIS A 85 -0.02 -5.81 9.72
C HIS A 85 -1.49 -5.37 9.61
N LEU A 86 -2.36 -6.23 9.07
CA LEU A 86 -3.77 -5.89 8.85
C LEU A 86 -4.46 -5.51 10.15
N ASP A 87 -4.22 -6.25 11.24
CA ASP A 87 -4.86 -6.01 12.52
C ASP A 87 -4.40 -4.69 13.13
N GLU A 88 -3.10 -4.40 13.12
CA GLU A 88 -2.58 -3.12 13.59
C GLU A 88 -3.11 -1.94 12.75
N LEU A 89 -3.19 -2.10 11.43
CA LEU A 89 -3.76 -1.07 10.56
C LEU A 89 -5.25 -0.86 10.84
N ALA A 90 -6.02 -1.93 11.06
CA ALA A 90 -7.44 -1.83 11.38
C ALA A 90 -7.68 -1.19 12.76
N GLU A 91 -6.81 -1.47 13.74
CA GLU A 91 -6.85 -0.87 15.07
C GLU A 91 -6.58 0.64 15.02
N HIS A 92 -5.53 1.06 14.32
CA HIS A 92 -5.12 2.46 14.26
C HIS A 92 -5.91 3.30 13.23
N TYR A 93 -6.51 2.65 12.23
CA TYR A 93 -7.34 3.28 11.19
C TYR A 93 -8.73 2.63 11.09
N PRO A 94 -9.59 2.75 12.10
CA PRO A 94 -10.84 1.98 12.20
C PRO A 94 -11.86 2.30 11.11
N GLN A 95 -11.72 3.44 10.44
CA GLN A 95 -12.61 3.83 9.37
C GLN A 95 -11.98 3.65 7.98
N SER A 96 -10.71 3.24 7.89
CA SER A 96 -10.05 2.94 6.62
C SER A 96 -10.68 1.77 5.88
N LYS A 97 -10.62 1.84 4.55
CA LYS A 97 -11.07 0.76 3.68
C LYS A 97 -9.90 -0.12 3.29
N PHE A 98 -10.12 -1.42 3.33
CA PHE A 98 -9.15 -2.43 2.92
C PHE A 98 -9.65 -3.12 1.65
N ILE A 99 -8.80 -3.18 0.62
CA ILE A 99 -9.04 -3.98 -0.56
C ILE A 99 -8.12 -5.20 -0.48
N VAL A 100 -8.72 -6.36 -0.21
CA VAL A 100 -7.99 -7.63 -0.08
C VAL A 100 -8.10 -8.41 -1.38
N ILE A 101 -6.99 -8.61 -2.05
CA ILE A 101 -6.97 -9.37 -3.31
C ILE A 101 -6.67 -10.83 -3.01
N ILE A 102 -7.59 -11.68 -3.44
CA ILE A 102 -7.49 -13.14 -3.33
C ILE A 102 -7.39 -13.69 -4.75
N ARG A 103 -6.38 -14.54 -4.98
CA ARG A 103 -6.17 -15.27 -6.22
C ARG A 103 -5.93 -16.74 -5.86
N ASP A 104 -6.32 -17.65 -6.75
CA ASP A 104 -6.06 -19.09 -6.60
C ASP A 104 -4.57 -19.32 -6.21
N PRO A 105 -4.29 -19.99 -5.09
CA PRO A 105 -2.92 -20.18 -4.61
C PRO A 105 -2.06 -20.95 -5.61
N ARG A 106 -2.63 -21.86 -6.40
CA ARG A 106 -1.92 -22.59 -7.46
C ARG A 106 -1.48 -21.64 -8.57
N ALA A 107 -2.32 -20.67 -8.92
CA ALA A 107 -1.98 -19.64 -9.91
C ALA A 107 -0.92 -18.65 -9.36
N VAL A 108 -0.94 -18.36 -8.06
CA VAL A 108 0.10 -17.56 -7.39
C VAL A 108 1.43 -18.30 -7.41
N VAL A 109 1.45 -19.58 -7.01
CA VAL A 109 2.64 -20.44 -7.01
C VAL A 109 3.18 -20.65 -8.42
N ALA A 110 2.32 -20.97 -9.40
CA ALA A 110 2.70 -21.07 -10.80
C ALA A 110 3.33 -19.75 -11.29
N SER A 111 2.75 -18.60 -10.92
CA SER A 111 3.34 -17.30 -11.25
C SER A 111 4.74 -17.11 -10.65
N TYR A 112 5.01 -17.61 -9.44
CA TYR A 112 6.36 -17.58 -8.87
C TYR A 112 7.32 -18.52 -9.61
N ILE A 113 6.87 -19.73 -9.96
CA ILE A 113 7.69 -20.73 -10.66
C ILE A 113 8.05 -20.24 -12.08
N ASP A 114 7.07 -19.73 -12.82
CA ASP A 114 7.24 -19.29 -14.21
C ASP A 114 8.11 -18.02 -14.30
N ASN A 115 8.09 -17.17 -13.28
CA ASN A 115 8.94 -15.99 -13.20
C ASN A 115 10.23 -16.30 -12.44
N ALA A 116 11.10 -17.12 -13.04
CA ALA A 116 12.42 -17.50 -12.50
C ALA A 116 13.39 -16.32 -12.27
N TRP A 117 13.01 -15.07 -12.56
CA TRP A 117 13.85 -13.87 -12.45
C TRP A 117 13.22 -12.82 -11.53
N GLY A 118 13.56 -12.91 -10.24
CA GLY A 118 13.72 -11.77 -9.33
C GLY A 118 12.47 -11.10 -8.77
N LEU A 119 12.60 -10.62 -7.53
CA LEU A 119 11.70 -9.69 -6.82
C LEU A 119 11.60 -8.30 -7.50
N GLY A 120 11.98 -8.19 -8.78
CA GLY A 120 12.25 -6.94 -9.51
C GLY A 120 11.11 -6.43 -10.39
N THR A 121 9.85 -6.83 -10.17
CA THR A 121 8.71 -6.18 -10.83
C THR A 121 8.20 -4.98 -10.02
N THR A 122 9.10 -4.13 -9.51
CA THR A 122 8.73 -2.77 -9.16
C THR A 122 8.47 -2.01 -10.46
N PRO A 123 7.36 -1.28 -10.59
CA PRO A 123 6.98 -0.60 -11.84
C PRO A 123 7.81 0.65 -12.15
N TYR A 124 9.10 0.69 -11.80
CA TYR A 124 9.99 1.82 -12.07
C TYR A 124 11.26 1.35 -12.79
N THR A 125 11.14 1.08 -14.09
CA THR A 125 12.15 1.38 -15.12
C THR A 125 11.39 1.40 -16.45
N GLY A 126 11.17 2.61 -16.97
CA GLY A 126 10.38 2.92 -18.15
C GLY A 126 9.98 4.38 -18.10
#